data_AF-A0A1I2FLB6-F1
#
_entry.id   AF-A0A1I2FLB6-F1
#
_cell.length_a   1.000
_cell.length_b   1.000
_cell.length_c   1.000
_cell.angle_alpha   90.00
_cell.angle_beta   90.00
_cell.angle_gamma   90.00
#
_symmetry.space_group_name_H-M   'P 1'
#
loop_
_entity.id
_entity.type
_entity.pdbx_description
1 polymer ?
#
loop_
_entity_poly.entity_id
_entity_poly.type
_entity_poly.pdbx_seq_one_letter_code
_entity_poly.pdbx_strand_id
1 'polypeptide(L)'
;MRTASITATLLALLLAPFVAASSADAAEDAARAPTTAPSVSKREREREYDGGVVKASRCMAACHNRGTGRDACLQSCAKRIERVVNAPAPATLEQLSACLEDCYTDTSLRKTDRETCKLTCEQIATLSGPGKR
;
A
#
# COMPACT_ATOMS: atom_id res chain seq x y z
N MET A 1 -6.32 -46.20 17.18
CA MET A 1 -6.26 -46.02 15.71
C MET A 1 -5.82 -44.56 15.49
N ARG A 2 -4.55 -44.15 15.37
CA ARG A 2 -3.40 -44.55 14.52
C ARG A 2 -3.75 -44.67 13.03
N THR A 3 -3.46 -43.60 12.27
CA THR A 3 -2.77 -43.47 10.95
C THR A 3 -3.15 -42.13 10.30
N ALA A 4 -2.35 -41.39 9.54
CA ALA A 4 -0.91 -41.38 9.28
C ALA A 4 -0.56 -40.09 8.48
N SER A 5 0.70 -39.69 8.59
CA SER A 5 1.42 -38.70 7.78
C SER A 5 1.22 -38.82 6.28
N ILE A 6 1.04 -37.69 5.60
CA ILE A 6 1.29 -37.56 4.16
C ILE A 6 2.02 -36.22 3.92
N THR A 7 3.35 -36.33 3.75
CA THR A 7 4.23 -35.55 2.84
C THR A 7 4.18 -34.01 2.93
N ALA A 8 5.13 -33.26 3.50
CA ALA A 8 6.59 -33.41 3.53
C ALA A 8 7.27 -33.56 2.15
N THR A 9 6.85 -32.79 1.13
CA THR A 9 7.60 -32.75 -0.16
C THR A 9 7.42 -31.48 -1.02
N LEU A 10 7.36 -30.28 -0.45
CA LEU A 10 7.44 -29.05 -1.27
C LEU A 10 8.30 -27.95 -0.62
N LEU A 11 9.26 -28.39 0.20
CA LEU A 11 10.33 -27.58 0.79
C LEU A 11 11.63 -27.82 0.00
N ALA A 12 11.76 -27.35 -1.25
CA ALA A 12 13.02 -27.49 -1.98
C ALA A 12 13.30 -26.58 -3.20
N LEU A 13 12.40 -25.71 -3.70
CA LEU A 13 12.57 -25.12 -5.05
C LEU A 13 12.59 -23.59 -5.18
N LEU A 14 12.66 -22.80 -4.10
CA LEU A 14 12.75 -21.33 -4.22
C LEU A 14 13.96 -20.71 -3.51
N LEU A 15 15.07 -21.45 -3.47
CA LEU A 15 16.40 -20.90 -3.24
C LEU A 15 17.02 -20.52 -4.59
N ALA A 16 16.83 -19.27 -5.00
CA ALA A 16 17.67 -18.64 -6.02
C ALA A 16 18.06 -17.23 -5.55
N PRO A 17 19.36 -16.96 -5.31
CA PRO A 17 19.87 -15.63 -5.09
C PRO A 17 20.18 -14.99 -6.46
N PHE A 18 19.50 -13.89 -6.81
CA PHE A 18 19.99 -13.02 -7.88
C PHE A 18 20.68 -11.81 -7.26
N VAL A 19 22.01 -11.88 -7.31
CA VAL A 19 22.99 -10.85 -6.97
C VAL A 19 23.25 -9.97 -8.21
N ALA A 20 23.70 -8.73 -7.94
CA ALA A 20 24.30 -7.72 -8.83
C ALA A 20 23.32 -6.63 -9.32
N ALA A 21 23.36 -5.42 -8.76
CA ALA A 21 24.36 -4.35 -8.89
C ALA A 21 24.16 -3.48 -10.14
N SER A 22 23.84 -2.20 -9.93
CA SER A 22 24.37 -1.08 -10.72
C SER A 22 24.14 0.22 -9.95
N SER A 23 25.25 0.72 -9.40
CA SER A 23 25.44 2.06 -8.88
C SER A 23 26.34 2.81 -9.86
N ALA A 24 26.07 4.12 -10.00
CA ALA A 24 26.79 5.15 -10.75
C ALA A 24 26.18 5.51 -12.11
N ASP A 25 25.62 6.72 -12.18
CA ASP A 25 25.90 7.74 -13.19
C ASP A 25 25.42 9.07 -12.57
N ALA A 26 26.35 9.84 -12.00
CA ALA A 26 27.02 10.96 -12.65
C ALA A 26 26.17 12.24 -12.60
N ALA A 27 26.59 13.14 -11.71
CA ALA A 27 26.22 14.53 -11.69
C ALA A 27 26.93 15.25 -12.86
N GLU A 28 26.19 16.03 -13.66
CA GLU A 28 26.79 17.18 -14.35
C GLU A 28 25.75 18.25 -14.70
N ASP A 29 26.09 19.47 -14.28
CA ASP A 29 25.85 20.80 -14.84
C ASP A 29 24.46 21.37 -15.17
N ALA A 30 24.18 22.42 -14.41
CA ALA A 30 23.95 23.79 -14.86
C ALA A 30 22.66 24.18 -15.60
N ALA A 31 21.95 25.07 -14.90
CA ALA A 31 21.43 26.33 -15.40
C ALA A 31 20.43 26.27 -16.57
N ARG A 32 19.14 26.25 -16.21
CA ARG A 32 18.14 27.00 -16.96
C ARG A 32 17.13 27.66 -16.03
N ALA A 33 17.08 28.98 -16.15
CA ALA A 33 16.13 29.89 -15.49
C ALA A 33 14.68 29.63 -15.97
N PRO A 34 13.67 30.23 -15.29
CA PRO A 34 12.33 29.68 -15.13
C PRO A 34 11.36 30.09 -16.24
N THR A 35 10.11 29.62 -16.10
CA THR A 35 8.88 30.00 -16.81
C THR A 35 8.49 29.18 -18.03
N THR A 36 7.77 28.08 -17.77
CA THR A 36 6.58 27.74 -18.56
C THR A 36 5.58 27.04 -17.63
N ALA A 37 4.35 27.55 -17.58
CA ALA A 37 3.25 26.94 -16.86
C ALA A 37 3.08 25.47 -17.27
N PRO A 38 2.73 24.55 -16.34
CA PRO A 38 2.58 23.15 -16.69
C PRO A 38 1.38 23.01 -17.63
N SER A 39 1.68 22.76 -18.90
CA SER A 39 0.74 22.16 -19.83
C SER A 39 0.51 20.74 -19.31
N VAL A 40 -0.53 20.56 -18.48
CA VAL A 40 -0.83 19.29 -17.83
C VAL A 40 -1.08 18.24 -18.90
N SER A 41 -0.01 17.52 -19.25
CA SER A 41 0.01 16.54 -20.31
C SER A 41 -0.90 15.40 -19.89
N LYS A 42 -1.54 14.69 -20.83
CA LYS A 42 -2.47 13.57 -20.56
C LYS A 42 -1.96 12.58 -19.50
N ARG A 43 -0.63 12.43 -19.38
CA ARG A 43 0.09 11.63 -18.38
C ARG A 43 0.04 12.15 -16.93
N GLU A 44 -0.15 13.45 -16.68
CA GLU A 44 -0.39 13.97 -15.32
C GLU A 44 -1.84 13.73 -14.88
N ARG A 45 -2.79 13.71 -15.82
CA ARG A 45 -4.18 13.32 -15.56
C ARG A 45 -4.32 11.85 -15.15
N GLU A 46 -3.42 10.99 -15.64
CA GLU A 46 -3.31 9.59 -15.21
C GLU A 46 -2.57 9.43 -13.86
N ARG A 47 -1.67 10.38 -13.50
CA ARG A 47 -1.08 10.43 -12.14
C ARG A 47 -2.05 10.93 -11.07
N GLU A 48 -3.06 11.69 -11.46
CA GLU A 48 -4.17 12.04 -10.57
C GLU A 48 -5.20 10.89 -10.43
N TYR A 49 -4.83 9.68 -10.86
CA TYR A 49 -5.39 8.43 -10.35
C TYR A 49 -4.56 7.91 -9.15
N ASP A 50 -4.02 8.81 -8.32
CA ASP A 50 -3.67 8.50 -6.94
C ASP A 50 -4.98 8.21 -6.18
N GLY A 51 -5.49 7.00 -6.41
CA GLY A 51 -6.81 6.53 -6.01
C GLY A 51 -7.01 6.73 -4.51
N GLY A 52 -8.24 7.06 -4.13
CA GLY A 52 -8.60 7.27 -2.72
C GLY A 52 -8.18 6.12 -1.81
N VAL A 53 -8.09 4.90 -2.35
CA VAL A 53 -7.58 3.69 -1.68
C VAL A 53 -6.12 3.83 -1.24
N VAL A 54 -5.20 4.28 -2.12
CA VAL A 54 -3.77 4.43 -1.79
C VAL A 54 -3.55 5.52 -0.73
N LYS A 55 -4.33 6.60 -0.81
CA LYS A 55 -4.33 7.65 0.23
C LYS A 55 -4.87 7.12 1.56
N ALA A 56 -5.93 6.32 1.51
CA ALA A 56 -6.53 5.70 2.69
C ALA A 56 -5.57 4.72 3.37
N SER A 57 -4.98 3.80 2.60
CA SER A 57 -4.07 2.78 3.12
C SER A 57 -2.84 3.42 3.77
N ARG A 58 -2.24 4.44 3.14
CA ARG A 58 -1.10 5.16 3.72
C ARG A 58 -1.47 5.87 5.02
N CYS A 59 -2.65 6.48 5.09
CA CYS A 59 -3.12 7.13 6.32
C CYS A 59 -3.34 6.10 7.44
N MET A 60 -4.05 5.01 7.14
CA MET A 60 -4.37 3.95 8.11
C MET A 60 -3.12 3.22 8.57
N ALA A 61 -2.22 2.84 7.66
CA ALA A 61 -0.94 2.21 7.96
C ALA A 61 -0.10 3.05 8.95
N ALA A 62 -0.09 4.38 8.81
CA ALA A 62 0.61 5.26 9.74
C ALA A 62 0.04 5.20 11.16
N CYS A 63 -1.25 4.87 11.33
CA CYS A 63 -1.89 4.70 12.64
C CYS A 63 -1.44 3.45 13.38
N HIS A 64 -1.05 2.38 12.67
CA HIS A 64 -0.62 1.13 13.32
C HIS A 64 0.71 1.27 14.08
N ASN A 65 1.49 2.32 13.80
CA ASN A 65 2.70 2.63 14.57
C ASN A 65 2.43 3.48 15.83
N ARG A 66 1.18 3.88 16.12
CA ARG A 66 0.87 4.89 17.16
C ARG A 66 0.56 4.36 18.56
N GLY A 67 0.61 3.06 18.82
CA GLY A 67 0.32 2.54 20.16
C GLY A 67 -1.06 2.96 20.67
N THR A 68 -1.13 3.64 21.82
CA THR A 68 -2.38 4.18 22.37
C THR A 68 -2.88 5.36 21.52
N GLY A 69 -4.09 5.23 20.95
CA GLY A 69 -4.65 6.24 20.04
C GLY A 69 -4.75 5.80 18.57
N ARG A 70 -4.50 4.52 18.28
CA ARG A 70 -4.74 3.90 16.97
C ARG A 70 -6.15 4.18 16.45
N ASP A 71 -7.19 3.94 17.25
CA ASP A 71 -8.59 4.04 16.78
C ASP A 71 -8.98 5.50 16.48
N ALA A 72 -8.56 6.44 17.34
CA ALA A 72 -8.74 7.87 17.09
C ALA A 72 -8.01 8.33 15.82
N CYS A 73 -6.83 7.76 15.55
CA CYS A 73 -6.08 8.00 14.31
C CYS A 73 -6.82 7.45 13.09
N LEU A 74 -7.34 6.20 13.16
CA LEU A 74 -8.10 5.57 12.07
C LEU A 74 -9.39 6.36 11.76
N GLN A 75 -10.15 6.77 12.78
CA GLN A 75 -11.33 7.63 12.60
C GLN A 75 -10.98 8.97 11.94
N SER A 76 -9.87 9.58 12.35
CA SER A 76 -9.39 10.83 11.75
C SER A 76 -8.94 10.63 10.30
N CYS A 77 -8.38 9.46 9.96
CA CYS A 77 -8.06 9.08 8.59
C CYS A 77 -9.32 8.92 7.75
N ALA A 78 -10.31 8.15 8.21
CA ALA A 78 -11.57 7.94 7.49
C ALA A 78 -12.24 9.27 7.12
N LYS A 79 -12.39 10.20 8.08
CA LYS A 79 -12.95 11.55 7.85
C LYS A 79 -12.17 12.39 6.83
N ARG A 80 -10.86 12.19 6.72
CA ARG A 80 -10.03 12.88 5.71
C ARG A 80 -10.24 12.28 4.32
N ILE A 81 -10.36 10.95 4.23
CA ILE A 81 -10.57 10.25 2.96
C ILE A 81 -11.94 10.55 2.36
N GLU A 82 -12.97 10.76 3.17
CA GLU A 82 -14.29 11.23 2.73
C GLU A 82 -14.24 12.57 1.96
N ARG A 83 -13.15 13.33 2.03
CA ARG A 83 -12.97 14.58 1.28
C ARG A 83 -12.17 14.40 -0.01
N VAL A 84 -11.62 13.20 -0.25
CA VAL A 84 -10.80 12.89 -1.42
C VAL A 84 -11.70 12.59 -2.63
N VAL A 85 -11.28 13.08 -3.80
CA VAL A 85 -11.90 12.75 -5.08
C VAL A 85 -11.72 11.25 -5.35
N ASN A 86 -12.78 10.55 -5.77
CA ASN A 86 -12.79 9.07 -5.87
C ASN A 86 -12.51 8.37 -4.53
N ALA A 87 -13.12 8.89 -3.46
CA ALA A 87 -13.09 8.21 -2.17
C ALA A 87 -13.64 6.76 -2.31
N PRO A 88 -12.95 5.77 -1.74
CA PRO A 88 -13.48 4.41 -1.65
C PRO A 88 -14.81 4.42 -0.87
N ALA A 89 -15.67 3.44 -1.17
CA ALA A 89 -16.90 3.25 -0.41
C ALA A 89 -16.56 3.00 1.08
N PRO A 90 -17.46 3.37 2.02
CA PRO A 90 -17.26 3.09 3.44
C PRO A 90 -16.96 1.61 3.72
N ALA A 91 -17.68 0.69 3.07
CA ALA A 91 -17.43 -0.75 3.19
C ALA A 91 -16.03 -1.16 2.72
N THR A 92 -15.51 -0.52 1.66
CA THR A 92 -14.14 -0.74 1.17
C THR A 92 -13.10 -0.20 2.15
N LEU A 93 -13.38 0.94 2.81
CA LEU A 93 -12.51 1.48 3.86
C LEU A 93 -12.47 0.57 5.09
N GLU A 94 -13.61 0.02 5.51
CA GLU A 94 -13.69 -0.94 6.60
C GLU A 94 -12.88 -2.21 6.28
N GLN A 95 -13.10 -2.80 5.10
CA GLN A 95 -12.32 -3.96 4.63
C GLN A 95 -10.83 -3.67 4.56
N LEU A 96 -10.43 -2.51 4.02
CA LEU A 96 -9.03 -2.08 3.97
C LEU A 96 -8.45 -1.96 5.38
N SER A 97 -9.19 -1.34 6.32
CA SER A 97 -8.73 -1.16 7.69
C SER A 97 -8.53 -2.50 8.43
N ALA A 98 -9.46 -3.44 8.25
CA ALA A 98 -9.37 -4.78 8.84
C ALA A 98 -8.19 -5.57 8.25
N CYS A 99 -8.01 -5.54 6.92
CA CYS A 99 -6.89 -6.19 6.25
C CYS A 99 -5.53 -5.64 6.73
N LEU A 100 -5.41 -4.31 6.89
CA LEU A 100 -4.20 -3.70 7.42
C LEU A 100 -4.00 -4.06 8.90
N GLU A 101 -5.07 -4.15 9.70
CA GLU A 101 -4.97 -4.63 11.07
C GLU A 101 -4.38 -6.04 11.14
N ASP A 102 -4.83 -6.97 10.30
CA ASP A 102 -4.26 -8.31 10.22
C ASP A 102 -2.77 -8.26 9.84
N CYS A 103 -2.39 -7.45 8.84
CA CYS A 103 -0.99 -7.29 8.43
C CYS A 103 -0.08 -6.76 9.55
N TYR A 104 -0.57 -5.80 10.36
CA TYR A 104 0.24 -5.15 11.40
C TYR A 104 0.17 -5.84 12.76
N THR A 105 -0.84 -6.67 13.02
CA THR A 105 -0.95 -7.48 14.23
C THR A 105 -0.24 -8.83 14.09
N ASP A 106 -0.05 -9.33 12.86
CA ASP A 106 0.73 -10.54 12.62
C ASP A 106 2.23 -10.31 12.89
N THR A 107 2.68 -10.88 14.01
CA THR A 107 4.08 -10.83 14.47
C THR A 107 5.00 -11.79 13.72
N SER A 108 4.46 -12.74 12.96
CA SER A 108 5.24 -13.65 12.12
C SER A 108 5.77 -12.98 10.85
N LEU A 109 5.14 -11.88 10.41
CA LEU A 109 5.55 -11.12 9.24
C LEU A 109 6.78 -10.26 9.52
N ARG A 110 7.77 -10.30 8.63
CA ARG A 110 8.88 -9.35 8.65
C ARG A 110 8.40 -8.00 8.13
N LYS A 111 9.20 -6.94 8.36
CA LYS A 111 8.84 -5.58 7.91
C LYS A 111 8.54 -5.51 6.40
N THR A 112 9.34 -6.19 5.59
CA THR A 112 9.13 -6.26 4.14
C THR A 112 7.83 -6.98 3.79
N ASP A 113 7.53 -8.08 4.48
CA ASP A 113 6.31 -8.85 4.24
C ASP A 113 5.05 -8.07 4.64
N ARG A 114 5.15 -7.22 5.67
CA ARG A 114 4.06 -6.29 6.03
C ARG A 114 3.77 -5.26 4.95
N GLU A 115 4.80 -4.71 4.30
CA GLU A 115 4.58 -3.80 3.16
C GLU A 115 3.97 -4.55 1.97
N THR A 116 4.38 -5.79 1.70
CA THR A 116 3.73 -6.65 0.69
C THR A 116 2.27 -6.93 1.05
N CYS A 117 1.99 -7.25 2.31
CA CYS A 117 0.63 -7.49 2.81
C CYS A 117 -0.26 -6.26 2.60
N LYS A 118 0.25 -5.07 2.95
CA LYS A 118 -0.43 -3.80 2.69
C LYS A 118 -0.70 -3.56 1.21
N LEU A 119 0.26 -3.82 0.31
CA LEU A 119 0.05 -3.70 -1.13
C LEU A 119 -1.06 -4.63 -1.64
N THR A 120 -1.16 -5.85 -1.08
CA THR A 120 -2.26 -6.77 -1.37
C THR A 120 -3.60 -6.22 -0.90
N CYS A 121 -3.68 -5.66 0.31
CA CYS A 121 -4.89 -5.01 0.82
C CYS A 121 -5.33 -3.83 -0.07
N GLU A 122 -4.39 -3.01 -0.55
CA GLU A 122 -4.64 -1.91 -1.48
C GLU A 122 -5.23 -2.40 -2.80
N GLN A 123 -4.69 -3.49 -3.36
CA GLN A 123 -5.20 -4.08 -4.60
C GLN A 123 -6.63 -4.61 -4.41
N ILE A 124 -6.90 -5.35 -3.34
CA ILE A 124 -8.24 -5.87 -3.04
C ILE A 124 -9.25 -4.72 -2.91
N ALA A 125 -8.90 -3.68 -2.15
CA ALA A 125 -9.76 -2.51 -1.97
C ALA A 125 -9.99 -1.74 -3.29
N THR A 126 -8.98 -1.68 -4.16
CA THR A 126 -9.11 -1.03 -5.48
C THR A 126 -10.07 -1.80 -6.40
N LEU A 127 -10.07 -3.13 -6.33
CA LEU A 127 -10.98 -3.99 -7.10
C LEU A 127 -12.45 -3.84 -6.67
N SER A 128 -12.72 -3.41 -5.43
CA SER A 128 -14.08 -3.09 -4.96
C SER A 128 -14.67 -1.83 -5.58
N GLY A 129 -13.84 -0.98 -6.18
CA GLY A 129 -14.24 0.24 -6.88
C GLY A 129 -14.51 1.45 -5.96
N PRO A 130 -14.64 2.66 -6.54
CA PRO A 130 -14.99 3.86 -5.79
C PRO A 130 -16.44 3.80 -5.29
N GLY A 131 -16.71 4.42 -4.14
CA GLY A 131 -18.07 4.60 -3.67
C GLY A 131 -18.81 5.60 -4.56
N LYS A 132 -20.03 5.27 -4.99
CA LYS A 132 -20.93 6.26 -5.57
C LYS A 132 -21.34 7.23 -4.44
N ARG A 133 -20.90 8.48 -4.54
CA ARG A 133 -21.35 9.55 -3.63
C ARG A 133 -22.78 9.95 -3.95
#